data_AF-A0A1G1Q7W7-F1
#
_entry.id   AF-A0A1G1Q7W7-F1
#
_cell.length_a   1.000
_cell.length_b   1.000
_cell.length_c   1.000
_cell.angle_alpha   90.00
_cell.angle_beta   90.00
_cell.angle_gamma   90.00
#
_symmetry.space_group_name_H-M   'P 1'
#
loop_
_entity.id
_entity.type
_entity.pdbx_description
1 polymer ?
#
loop_
_entity_poly.entity_id
_entity_poly.type
_entity_poly.pdbx_seq_one_letter_code
_entity_poly.pdbx_strand_id
1 'polypeptide(L)'
;MKKMLFILMITTAIIAFIQDPTYAQTQTLELTTYYPAPFGAYDRIKLVPRAAGSELPEPCDSGTVYVSDDGNLNYCEPSAAGSPTGAWGPAAGEWERSADDNNIYPINTDTNPNIRIGVGTSTPTQQLHIVSDNSDAGILIQAENNNATILIQGQTGSSGSEFSITSEQNATNIGTVTDTPLNLITGDPGTGGGPRLTVTDQGQVGIGTTNPARDLEIAGGFQVSNAAGAADIVFDGTTGVGANIQFRSGTNLDGNFEIDLVGNANDPYFVVTPAGDVEINGTLSVKDAGEPVAEVQVEYVADGTNPGYYATYAP
;
A
#
# COMPACT_ATOMS: atom_id res chain seq x y z
N MET A 1 7.58 -88.87 43.57
CA MET A 1 8.59 -88.16 42.74
C MET A 1 8.02 -87.55 41.45
N LYS A 2 7.09 -88.20 40.72
CA LYS A 2 6.49 -87.63 39.48
C LYS A 2 5.72 -86.30 39.63
N LYS A 3 5.09 -86.02 40.79
CA LYS A 3 4.38 -84.74 41.02
C LYS A 3 5.31 -83.53 41.22
N MET A 4 6.55 -83.74 41.65
CA MET A 4 7.51 -82.67 41.94
C MET A 4 8.27 -82.22 40.68
N LEU A 5 8.47 -83.14 39.72
CA LEU A 5 9.08 -82.85 38.42
C LEU A 5 8.13 -82.05 37.49
N PHE A 6 6.82 -82.26 37.62
CA PHE A 6 5.82 -81.53 36.81
C PHE A 6 5.65 -80.08 37.27
N ILE A 7 5.74 -79.82 38.58
CA ILE A 7 5.70 -78.46 39.13
C ILE A 7 6.98 -77.70 38.75
N LEU A 8 8.16 -78.35 38.79
CA LEU A 8 9.41 -77.72 38.38
C LEU A 8 9.44 -77.38 36.88
N MET A 9 8.90 -78.23 36.01
CA MET A 9 8.79 -77.94 34.57
C MET A 9 7.82 -76.79 34.28
N ILE A 10 6.69 -76.71 34.99
CA ILE A 10 5.71 -75.62 34.82
C ILE A 10 6.26 -74.29 35.35
N THR A 11 7.01 -74.29 36.46
CA THR A 11 7.64 -73.05 36.95
C THR A 11 8.79 -72.59 36.04
N THR A 12 9.59 -73.50 35.48
CA THR A 12 10.61 -73.10 34.47
C THR A 12 9.99 -72.66 33.14
N ALA A 13 8.85 -73.20 32.73
CA ALA A 13 8.14 -72.76 31.53
C ALA A 13 7.46 -71.39 31.73
N ILE A 14 6.93 -71.11 32.92
CA ILE A 14 6.32 -69.81 33.24
C ILE A 14 7.39 -68.71 33.41
N ILE A 15 8.57 -69.05 33.95
CA ILE A 15 9.70 -68.09 34.05
C ILE A 15 10.35 -67.82 32.68
N ALA A 16 10.29 -68.76 31.74
CA ALA A 16 10.75 -68.57 30.35
C ALA A 16 9.79 -67.76 29.47
N PHE A 17 8.59 -67.41 29.96
CA PHE A 17 7.61 -66.58 29.25
C PHE A 17 7.53 -65.12 29.78
N ILE A 18 8.47 -64.68 30.63
CA ILE A 18 8.54 -63.32 31.20
C ILE A 18 9.75 -62.52 30.65
N GLN A 19 10.21 -62.82 29.44
CA GLN A 19 11.25 -62.06 28.73
C GLN A 19 10.83 -62.08 27.24
N ASP A 20 10.40 -61.02 26.56
CA ASP A 20 10.66 -59.59 26.63
C ASP A 20 9.38 -58.81 26.23
N PRO A 21 8.87 -57.83 27.00
CA PRO A 21 8.54 -56.58 26.35
C PRO A 21 9.88 -55.92 26.07
N THR A 22 10.29 -55.84 24.80
CA THR A 22 11.43 -55.03 24.42
C THR A 22 11.15 -53.62 24.89
N TYR A 23 11.73 -53.28 26.05
CA TYR A 23 11.86 -51.95 26.56
C TYR A 23 12.30 -51.06 25.40
N ALA A 24 11.62 -49.94 25.21
CA ALA A 24 12.22 -48.82 24.52
C ALA A 24 13.55 -48.55 25.23
N GLN A 25 14.64 -49.07 24.65
CA GLN A 25 15.97 -48.81 25.15
C GLN A 25 16.20 -47.33 24.85
N THR A 26 16.09 -46.48 25.87
CA THR A 26 16.62 -45.12 25.83
C THR A 26 18.14 -45.25 25.80
N GLN A 27 18.69 -45.64 24.65
CA GLN A 27 20.12 -45.64 24.44
C GLN A 27 20.55 -44.19 24.31
N THR A 28 21.19 -43.68 25.35
CA THR A 28 21.92 -42.43 25.25
C THR A 28 23.07 -42.64 24.25
N LEU A 29 22.94 -42.06 23.06
CA LEU A 29 24.05 -41.97 22.12
C LEU A 29 25.02 -40.90 22.63
N GLU A 30 26.01 -41.32 23.43
CA GLU A 30 27.05 -40.42 23.92
C GLU A 30 28.11 -40.21 22.82
N LEU A 31 28.05 -39.05 22.14
CA LEU A 31 29.05 -38.64 21.16
C LEU A 31 30.27 -38.09 21.90
N THR A 32 31.27 -38.94 22.16
CA THR A 32 32.52 -38.52 22.82
C THR A 32 33.56 -38.07 21.79
N THR A 33 34.17 -36.91 22.01
CA THR A 33 35.37 -36.47 21.30
C THR A 33 36.57 -36.59 22.25
N TYR A 34 37.68 -37.15 21.79
CA TYR A 34 38.85 -37.41 22.63
C TYR A 34 39.83 -36.22 22.63
N TYR A 35 40.34 -35.82 23.80
CA TYR A 35 41.34 -34.75 23.94
C TYR A 35 42.79 -35.27 23.79
N PRO A 36 43.71 -34.53 23.12
CA PRO A 36 43.49 -33.27 22.41
C PRO A 36 42.89 -33.56 21.04
N ALA A 37 41.65 -33.14 20.82
CA ALA A 37 40.90 -33.45 19.62
C ALA A 37 41.44 -32.62 18.46
N PRO A 38 41.85 -33.22 17.33
CA PRO A 38 42.05 -32.39 16.16
C PRO A 38 40.74 -32.24 15.36
N PHE A 39 39.84 -33.23 15.23
CA PHE A 39 38.73 -33.13 14.24
C PHE A 39 37.45 -33.95 14.51
N GLY A 40 36.92 -33.96 15.75
CA GLY A 40 35.58 -34.51 15.99
C GLY A 40 34.48 -33.57 15.53
N ALA A 41 34.22 -33.48 14.22
CA ALA A 41 33.10 -32.72 13.67
C ALA A 41 32.03 -33.68 13.12
N TYR A 42 30.85 -33.65 13.73
CA TYR A 42 29.66 -34.32 13.20
C TYR A 42 28.82 -33.25 12.50
N ASP A 43 28.53 -33.41 11.22
CA ASP A 43 27.73 -32.48 10.43
C ASP A 43 26.27 -32.93 10.26
N ARG A 44 25.98 -34.23 10.48
CA ARG A 44 24.67 -34.82 10.21
C ARG A 44 24.29 -35.90 11.24
N ILE A 45 23.03 -35.86 11.67
CA ILE A 45 22.34 -36.96 12.37
C ILE A 45 21.23 -37.46 11.45
N LYS A 46 21.22 -38.75 11.14
CA LYS A 46 20.14 -39.37 10.35
C LYS A 46 19.17 -40.05 11.30
N LEU A 47 17.98 -39.45 11.46
CA LEU A 47 16.85 -40.10 12.11
C LEU A 47 16.19 -41.03 11.08
N VAL A 48 15.96 -42.29 11.44
CA VAL A 48 15.24 -43.25 10.60
C VAL A 48 13.79 -43.30 11.11
N PRO A 49 12.78 -43.20 10.22
CA PRO A 49 11.38 -43.40 10.61
C PRO A 49 11.23 -44.72 11.36
N ARG A 50 10.36 -44.74 12.38
CA ARG A 50 10.08 -45.98 13.11
C ARG A 50 9.33 -46.96 12.20
N ALA A 51 9.24 -48.22 12.65
CA ALA A 51 8.44 -49.20 11.93
C ALA A 51 6.95 -48.87 12.08
N ALA A 52 6.21 -48.96 10.97
CA ALA A 52 4.79 -48.65 10.94
C ALA A 52 4.00 -49.42 12.00
N GLY A 53 3.22 -48.68 12.81
CA GLY A 53 2.37 -49.25 13.87
C GLY A 53 3.05 -49.41 15.24
N SER A 54 4.26 -48.89 15.44
CA SER A 54 4.88 -48.87 16.77
C SER A 54 4.28 -47.75 17.65
N GLU A 55 3.70 -48.09 18.79
CA GLU A 55 3.17 -47.09 19.74
C GLU A 55 4.29 -46.17 20.23
N LEU A 56 3.98 -44.87 20.32
CA LEU A 56 4.86 -43.85 20.90
C LEU A 56 4.61 -43.80 22.41
N PRO A 57 5.66 -43.58 23.23
CA PRO A 57 5.46 -43.35 24.65
C PRO A 57 4.69 -42.04 24.86
N GLU A 58 3.63 -42.13 25.66
CA GLU A 58 2.83 -41.01 26.15
C GLU A 58 2.79 -41.08 27.69
N PRO A 59 3.20 -40.03 28.41
CA PRO A 59 3.77 -38.79 27.89
C PRO A 59 5.19 -39.00 27.33
N CYS A 60 5.58 -38.21 26.33
CA CYS A 60 6.92 -38.26 25.78
C CYS A 60 7.94 -37.56 26.68
N ASP A 61 9.22 -37.86 26.52
CA ASP A 61 10.29 -37.16 27.22
C ASP A 61 10.57 -35.81 26.55
N SER A 62 10.40 -34.72 27.28
CA SER A 62 10.60 -33.36 26.76
C SER A 62 11.97 -33.21 26.13
N GLY A 63 12.03 -32.61 24.94
CA GLY A 63 13.29 -32.45 24.21
C GLY A 63 13.61 -33.60 23.23
N THR A 64 12.84 -34.68 23.23
CA THR A 64 13.04 -35.78 22.26
C THR A 64 12.47 -35.44 20.89
N VAL A 65 13.07 -36.04 19.85
CA VAL A 65 12.72 -35.81 18.44
C VAL A 65 12.56 -37.16 17.76
N TYR A 66 11.55 -37.31 16.91
CA TYR A 66 11.41 -38.47 16.03
C TYR A 66 10.94 -38.08 14.64
N VAL A 67 11.12 -38.98 13.67
CA VAL A 67 10.56 -38.85 12.32
C VAL A 67 9.39 -39.81 12.20
N SER A 68 8.20 -39.30 11.86
CA SER A 68 7.01 -40.13 11.65
C SER A 68 7.13 -40.98 10.40
N ASP A 69 6.24 -41.96 10.26
CA ASP A 69 6.19 -42.83 9.08
C ASP A 69 5.96 -42.03 7.78
N ASP A 70 5.31 -40.87 7.88
CA ASP A 70 5.09 -39.91 6.78
C ASP A 70 6.31 -39.01 6.50
N GLY A 71 7.41 -39.16 7.25
CA GLY A 71 8.64 -38.38 7.07
C GLY A 71 8.67 -37.03 7.78
N ASN A 72 7.68 -36.73 8.61
CA ASN A 72 7.62 -35.46 9.35
C ASN A 72 8.49 -35.49 10.60
N LEU A 73 9.23 -34.41 10.86
CA LEU A 73 9.97 -34.23 12.10
C LEU A 73 9.00 -33.80 13.20
N ASN A 74 8.99 -34.54 14.30
CA ASN A 74 8.16 -34.27 15.47
C ASN A 74 9.05 -34.04 16.69
N TYR A 75 8.61 -33.15 17.58
CA TYR A 75 9.31 -32.77 18.80
C TYR A 75 8.37 -32.97 19.99
N CYS A 76 8.91 -33.44 21.12
CA CYS A 76 8.15 -33.55 22.35
C CYS A 76 8.08 -32.19 23.06
N GLU A 77 6.93 -31.53 22.98
CA GLU A 77 6.71 -30.23 23.63
C GLU A 77 6.42 -30.41 25.12
N PRO A 78 7.15 -29.72 26.02
CA PRO A 78 6.92 -29.87 27.45
C PRO A 78 5.51 -29.43 27.84
N SER A 79 4.84 -30.20 28.69
CA SER A 79 3.46 -29.90 29.14
C SER A 79 3.32 -28.60 29.96
N ALA A 80 4.44 -28.06 30.44
CA ALA A 80 4.60 -26.74 31.04
C ALA A 80 6.09 -26.34 30.98
N ALA A 81 6.41 -25.05 31.15
CA ALA A 81 7.81 -24.60 31.18
C ALA A 81 8.65 -25.38 32.20
N GLY A 82 9.70 -26.07 31.72
CA GLY A 82 10.59 -26.90 32.55
C GLY A 82 10.06 -28.31 32.88
N SER A 83 8.93 -28.73 32.31
CA SER A 83 8.42 -30.09 32.48
C SER A 83 9.35 -31.12 31.81
N PRO A 84 9.70 -32.22 32.50
CA PRO A 84 10.51 -33.30 31.93
C PRO A 84 9.72 -34.15 30.92
N THR A 85 8.39 -34.00 30.88
CA THR A 85 7.51 -34.78 30.01
C THR A 85 6.58 -33.88 29.20
N GLY A 86 6.11 -34.37 28.06
CA GLY A 86 5.38 -33.59 27.08
C GLY A 86 4.37 -34.39 26.27
N ALA A 87 3.87 -33.75 25.22
CA ALA A 87 3.08 -34.39 24.18
C ALA A 87 3.81 -34.26 22.83
N TRP A 88 3.67 -35.27 21.97
CA TRP A 88 4.24 -35.18 20.63
C TRP A 88 3.52 -34.13 19.82
N GLY A 89 4.28 -33.16 19.30
CA GLY A 89 3.81 -32.18 18.34
C GLY A 89 4.70 -32.19 17.08
N PRO A 90 4.26 -31.56 15.98
CA PRO A 90 5.16 -31.25 14.90
C PRO A 90 6.35 -30.45 15.46
N ALA A 91 7.56 -30.70 14.95
CA ALA A 91 8.67 -29.82 15.25
C ALA A 91 8.40 -28.48 14.54
N ALA A 92 7.63 -27.63 15.21
CA ALA A 92 7.14 -26.36 14.71
C ALA A 92 8.32 -25.52 14.20
N GLY A 93 8.44 -25.39 12.88
CA GLY A 93 8.99 -24.16 12.32
C GLY A 93 8.00 -23.04 12.63
N GLU A 94 8.49 -21.82 12.87
CA GLU A 94 7.61 -20.65 13.02
C GLU A 94 6.70 -20.42 11.79
N TRP A 95 6.99 -21.13 10.68
CA TRP A 95 6.24 -21.17 9.44
C TRP A 95 5.74 -22.59 9.16
N GLU A 96 4.45 -22.73 8.88
CA GLU A 96 3.83 -23.95 8.38
C GLU A 96 3.42 -23.79 6.93
N ARG A 97 3.50 -24.89 6.17
CA ARG A 97 2.91 -24.99 4.84
C ARG A 97 1.67 -25.88 4.94
N SER A 98 0.49 -25.32 4.73
CA SER A 98 -0.76 -26.08 4.66
C SER A 98 -0.71 -27.10 3.53
N ALA A 99 -1.12 -28.33 3.83
CA ALA A 99 -1.09 -29.45 2.88
C ALA A 99 -2.18 -29.35 1.81
N ASP A 100 -3.28 -28.65 2.09
CA ASP A 100 -4.48 -28.63 1.25
C ASP A 100 -4.43 -27.55 0.17
N ASP A 101 -3.91 -26.37 0.50
CA ASP A 101 -3.86 -25.19 -0.36
C ASP A 101 -2.44 -24.69 -0.64
N ASN A 102 -1.43 -25.37 -0.08
CA ASN A 102 -0.02 -25.05 -0.25
C ASN A 102 0.41 -23.70 0.33
N ASN A 103 -0.43 -23.07 1.15
CA ASN A 103 -0.15 -21.76 1.74
C ASN A 103 0.94 -21.88 2.81
N ILE A 104 1.90 -20.95 2.80
CA ILE A 104 2.92 -20.84 3.85
C ILE A 104 2.55 -19.66 4.74
N TYR A 105 2.35 -19.89 6.04
CA TYR A 105 1.98 -18.86 6.99
C TYR A 105 2.70 -19.06 8.33
N PRO A 106 2.93 -17.98 9.10
CA PRO A 106 3.44 -18.14 10.44
C PRO A 106 2.40 -18.85 11.31
N ILE A 107 2.79 -19.92 12.00
CA ILE A 107 1.89 -20.60 12.93
C ILE A 107 1.67 -19.76 14.19
N ASN A 108 0.57 -19.99 14.89
CA ASN A 108 0.21 -19.30 16.14
C ASN A 108 -0.12 -17.80 15.99
N THR A 109 -0.53 -17.29 14.82
CA THR A 109 -0.98 -15.88 14.72
C THR A 109 -2.20 -15.57 15.58
N ASP A 110 -3.10 -16.55 15.77
CA ASP A 110 -4.30 -16.39 16.61
C ASP A 110 -3.97 -16.41 18.11
N THR A 111 -2.89 -17.09 18.50
CA THR A 111 -2.42 -17.22 19.89
C THR A 111 -1.26 -16.27 20.21
N ASN A 112 -0.64 -15.67 19.20
CA ASN A 112 0.43 -14.68 19.28
C ASN A 112 0.23 -13.59 18.20
N PRO A 113 -0.63 -12.59 18.45
CA PRO A 113 -0.89 -11.50 17.50
C PRO A 113 0.33 -10.58 17.29
N ASN A 114 1.43 -10.80 18.00
CA ASN A 114 2.64 -9.98 17.98
C ASN A 114 3.79 -10.61 17.19
N ILE A 115 3.53 -11.63 16.36
CA ILE A 115 4.56 -12.11 15.43
C ILE A 115 4.98 -10.94 14.53
N ARG A 116 6.30 -10.71 14.46
CA ARG A 116 6.92 -9.67 13.65
C ARG A 116 8.06 -10.24 12.85
N ILE A 117 8.16 -9.85 11.59
CA ILE A 117 9.20 -10.27 10.66
C ILE A 117 10.18 -9.11 10.50
N GLY A 118 11.43 -9.33 10.93
CA GLY A 118 12.53 -8.41 10.72
C GLY A 118 13.41 -8.86 9.56
N VAL A 119 13.66 -7.97 8.59
CA VAL A 119 14.65 -8.19 7.53
C VAL A 119 15.75 -7.14 7.71
N GLY A 120 16.97 -7.58 8.00
CA GLY A 120 18.08 -6.69 8.36
C GLY A 120 18.02 -6.13 9.79
N THR A 121 17.04 -6.54 10.60
CA THR A 121 16.91 -6.15 12.01
C THR A 121 16.39 -7.30 12.86
N SER A 122 16.91 -7.46 14.08
CA SER A 122 16.41 -8.42 15.07
C SER A 122 15.40 -7.79 16.05
N THR A 123 15.12 -6.49 15.92
CA THR A 123 14.21 -5.74 16.80
C THR A 123 13.13 -5.03 15.95
N PRO A 124 12.22 -5.78 15.31
CA PRO A 124 11.17 -5.20 14.49
C PRO A 124 10.17 -4.41 15.34
N THR A 125 9.83 -3.19 14.89
CA THR A 125 8.85 -2.30 15.54
C THR A 125 7.45 -2.40 14.95
N GLN A 126 7.33 -3.05 13.79
CA GLN A 126 6.07 -3.34 13.09
C GLN A 126 6.00 -4.84 12.74
N GLN A 127 4.83 -5.32 12.31
CA GLN A 127 4.63 -6.71 11.86
C GLN A 127 5.59 -7.13 10.74
N LEU A 128 5.97 -6.19 9.88
CA LEU A 128 7.08 -6.32 8.95
C LEU A 128 7.98 -5.09 9.09
N HIS A 129 9.25 -5.28 9.40
CA HIS A 129 10.25 -4.21 9.49
C HIS A 129 11.47 -4.58 8.64
N ILE A 130 11.72 -3.81 7.58
CA ILE A 130 12.85 -4.01 6.67
C ILE A 130 13.80 -2.82 6.85
N VAL A 131 15.05 -3.11 7.19
CA VAL A 131 16.10 -2.10 7.38
C VAL A 131 17.33 -2.51 6.59
N SER A 132 18.04 -1.53 6.03
CA SER A 132 19.37 -1.71 5.47
C SER A 132 20.23 -0.50 5.82
N ASP A 133 21.48 -0.74 6.20
CA ASP A 133 22.43 0.32 6.60
C ASP A 133 23.28 0.83 5.42
N ASN A 134 23.41 0.04 4.35
CA ASN A 134 24.34 0.31 3.25
C ASN A 134 23.69 0.25 1.86
N SER A 135 22.37 0.09 1.79
CA SER A 135 21.62 0.02 0.54
C SER A 135 20.18 0.48 0.76
N ASP A 136 19.42 0.60 -0.33
CA ASP A 136 17.99 0.80 -0.23
C ASP A 136 17.35 -0.46 0.39
N ALA A 137 16.55 -0.25 1.45
CA ALA A 137 15.61 -1.24 1.93
C ALA A 137 14.35 -1.15 1.08
N GLY A 138 13.89 -2.27 0.51
CA GLY A 138 12.76 -2.25 -0.40
C GLY A 138 12.09 -3.62 -0.55
N ILE A 139 10.92 -3.59 -1.16
CA ILE A 139 10.14 -4.77 -1.54
C ILE A 139 10.01 -4.75 -3.07
N LEU A 140 10.52 -5.77 -3.74
CA LEU A 140 10.31 -5.97 -5.18
C LEU A 140 9.09 -6.85 -5.41
N ILE A 141 8.11 -6.34 -6.15
CA ILE A 141 6.94 -7.10 -6.59
C ILE A 141 6.92 -7.04 -8.11
N GLN A 142 7.02 -8.20 -8.75
CA GLN A 142 7.16 -8.31 -10.20
C GLN A 142 6.22 -9.39 -10.73
N ALA A 143 5.57 -9.10 -11.84
CA ALA A 143 4.75 -10.02 -12.61
C ALA A 143 5.07 -9.85 -14.10
N GLU A 144 5.18 -10.95 -14.84
CA GLU A 144 5.60 -10.90 -16.26
C GLU A 144 4.44 -10.65 -17.23
N ASN A 145 3.24 -11.12 -16.89
CA ASN A 145 2.08 -11.11 -17.78
C ASN A 145 0.81 -10.56 -17.10
N ASN A 146 0.96 -9.94 -15.94
CA ASN A 146 -0.15 -9.45 -15.14
C ASN A 146 0.30 -8.25 -14.29
N ASN A 147 -0.64 -7.66 -13.54
CA ASN A 147 -0.34 -6.56 -12.64
C ASN A 147 0.45 -7.04 -11.41
N ALA A 148 1.56 -6.38 -11.12
CA ALA A 148 2.21 -6.44 -9.82
C ALA A 148 1.49 -5.47 -8.86
N THR A 149 0.83 -6.00 -7.84
CA THR A 149 -0.08 -5.21 -6.98
C THR A 149 0.30 -5.34 -5.51
N ILE A 150 0.32 -4.22 -4.80
CA ILE A 150 0.18 -4.17 -3.33
C ILE A 150 -1.28 -3.89 -3.04
N LEU A 151 -1.96 -4.82 -2.35
CA LEU A 151 -3.34 -4.63 -1.94
C LEU A 151 -3.40 -4.13 -0.49
N ILE A 152 -4.02 -2.97 -0.28
CA ILE A 152 -4.33 -2.43 1.06
C ILE A 152 -5.84 -2.34 1.16
N GLN A 153 -6.42 -3.09 2.11
CA GLN A 153 -7.86 -3.19 2.27
C GLN A 153 -8.25 -3.07 3.75
N GLY A 154 -8.93 -1.98 4.09
CA GLY A 154 -9.67 -1.85 5.35
C GLY A 154 -10.90 -2.76 5.32
N GLN A 155 -11.14 -3.47 6.43
CA GLN A 155 -12.35 -4.27 6.61
C GLN A 155 -13.36 -3.56 7.53
N THR A 156 -14.61 -4.01 7.48
CA THR A 156 -15.86 -3.43 8.03
C THR A 156 -15.78 -2.43 9.19
N GLY A 157 -16.71 -1.48 9.24
CA GLY A 157 -17.13 -0.85 10.51
C GLY A 157 -16.53 0.52 10.86
N SER A 158 -16.09 1.31 9.85
CA SER A 158 -15.62 2.72 9.91
C SER A 158 -14.14 2.96 9.55
N SER A 159 -13.39 1.93 9.15
CA SER A 159 -11.97 2.06 8.80
C SER A 159 -11.76 2.10 7.27
N GLY A 160 -11.05 3.12 6.80
CA GLY A 160 -10.56 3.20 5.41
C GLY A 160 -9.27 2.42 5.21
N SER A 161 -8.73 2.48 3.99
CA SER A 161 -7.37 2.02 3.69
C SER A 161 -6.46 3.25 3.58
N GLU A 162 -5.28 3.20 4.18
CA GLU A 162 -4.30 4.29 4.11
C GLU A 162 -3.00 3.78 3.48
N PHE A 163 -2.47 4.52 2.51
CA PHE A 163 -1.11 4.37 2.03
C PHE A 163 -0.29 5.54 2.57
N SER A 164 0.56 5.27 3.55
CA SER A 164 1.36 6.28 4.25
C SER A 164 2.83 6.16 3.87
N ILE A 165 3.46 7.28 3.50
CA ILE A 165 4.91 7.36 3.27
C ILE A 165 5.47 8.49 4.13
N THR A 166 6.47 8.18 4.94
CA THR A 166 7.17 9.14 5.78
C THR A 166 8.64 9.26 5.36
N SER A 167 9.17 10.48 5.39
CA SER A 167 10.59 10.77 5.17
C SER A 167 11.08 11.79 6.19
N GLU A 168 12.25 11.54 6.79
CA GLU A 168 12.77 12.41 7.87
C GLU A 168 13.67 13.53 7.36
N GLN A 169 14.29 13.35 6.19
CA GLN A 169 15.35 14.25 5.71
C GLN A 169 15.18 14.69 4.24
N ASN A 170 14.60 13.85 3.39
CA ASN A 170 14.57 14.05 1.93
C ASN A 170 13.15 14.01 1.37
N ALA A 171 12.98 14.51 0.14
CA ALA A 171 11.72 14.43 -0.58
C ALA A 171 11.30 12.98 -0.85
N THR A 172 10.00 12.73 -0.81
CA THR A 172 9.39 11.45 -1.22
C THR A 172 9.10 11.50 -2.72
N ASN A 173 9.59 10.50 -3.47
CA ASN A 173 9.33 10.38 -4.89
C ASN A 173 8.29 9.27 -5.14
N ILE A 174 7.24 9.59 -5.91
CA ILE A 174 6.26 8.64 -6.43
C ILE A 174 6.22 8.84 -7.94
N GLY A 175 6.51 7.80 -8.71
CA GLY A 175 6.60 7.90 -10.15
C GLY A 175 6.79 6.56 -10.83
N THR A 176 6.74 6.60 -12.16
CA THR A 176 7.08 5.50 -13.05
C THR A 176 8.50 5.72 -13.58
N VAL A 177 9.17 4.65 -14.03
CA VAL A 177 10.55 4.69 -14.56
C VAL A 177 10.65 4.38 -16.05
N THR A 178 9.50 4.16 -16.69
CA THR A 178 9.34 3.92 -18.13
C THR A 178 8.36 4.95 -18.70
N ASP A 179 8.21 4.99 -20.04
CA ASP A 179 7.28 5.87 -20.78
C ASP A 179 5.81 5.49 -20.54
N THR A 180 5.40 5.50 -19.28
CA THR A 180 4.11 5.05 -18.75
C THR A 180 3.61 6.09 -17.76
N PRO A 181 2.34 6.50 -17.82
CA PRO A 181 1.82 7.53 -16.95
C PRO A 181 1.65 7.07 -15.50
N LEU A 182 1.80 8.00 -14.56
CA LEU A 182 1.36 7.84 -13.17
C LEU A 182 -0.13 8.23 -13.07
N ASN A 183 -0.97 7.32 -12.58
CA ASN A 183 -2.42 7.51 -12.50
C ASN A 183 -2.94 7.48 -11.06
N LEU A 184 -3.83 8.41 -10.73
CA LEU A 184 -4.72 8.32 -9.57
C LEU A 184 -6.09 7.84 -10.07
N ILE A 185 -6.47 6.63 -9.69
CA ILE A 185 -7.68 5.95 -10.19
C ILE A 185 -8.74 5.88 -9.08
N THR A 186 -10.01 6.08 -9.45
CA THR A 186 -11.14 5.80 -8.56
C THR A 186 -12.18 4.92 -9.25
N GLY A 187 -12.83 4.07 -8.45
CA GLY A 187 -13.71 3.00 -8.95
C GLY A 187 -12.92 1.77 -9.39
N ASP A 188 -13.64 0.67 -9.59
CA ASP A 188 -13.04 -0.57 -10.08
C ASP A 188 -12.80 -0.50 -11.60
N PRO A 189 -11.56 -0.66 -12.10
CA PRO A 189 -11.25 -0.64 -13.53
C PRO A 189 -12.07 -1.64 -14.36
N GLY A 190 -12.52 -2.76 -13.77
CA GLY A 190 -13.36 -3.75 -14.43
C GLY A 190 -14.81 -3.33 -14.64
N THR A 191 -15.27 -2.27 -13.96
CA THR A 191 -16.68 -1.83 -13.95
C THR A 191 -16.88 -0.36 -14.32
N GLY A 192 -15.87 0.29 -14.91
CA GLY A 192 -15.94 1.68 -15.38
C GLY A 192 -15.21 2.69 -14.50
N GLY A 193 -14.41 2.23 -13.53
CA GLY A 193 -13.37 3.03 -12.88
C GLY A 193 -12.25 3.39 -13.86
N GLY A 194 -11.53 4.47 -13.58
CA GLY A 194 -10.45 4.95 -14.44
C GLY A 194 -9.65 6.10 -13.84
N PRO A 195 -8.59 6.55 -14.53
CA PRO A 195 -7.78 7.68 -14.08
C PRO A 195 -8.62 8.94 -13.92
N ARG A 196 -8.50 9.59 -12.76
CA ARG A 196 -9.07 10.92 -12.48
C ARG A 196 -8.01 12.00 -12.58
N LEU A 197 -6.76 11.66 -12.24
CA LEU A 197 -5.58 12.45 -12.50
C LEU A 197 -4.52 11.56 -13.15
N THR A 198 -3.88 12.10 -14.18
CA THR A 198 -2.83 11.46 -14.96
C THR A 198 -1.62 12.38 -14.98
N VAL A 199 -0.42 11.86 -14.74
CA VAL A 199 0.84 12.54 -15.06
C VAL A 199 1.55 11.72 -16.12
N THR A 200 1.75 12.28 -17.31
CA THR A 200 2.44 11.60 -18.41
C THR A 200 3.94 11.53 -18.16
N ASP A 201 4.64 10.67 -18.91
CA ASP A 201 6.09 10.58 -18.97
C ASP A 201 6.75 11.90 -19.43
N GLN A 202 6.01 12.75 -20.16
CA GLN A 202 6.42 14.09 -20.57
C GLN A 202 6.18 15.18 -19.50
N GLY A 203 5.69 14.80 -18.31
CA GLY A 203 5.40 15.72 -17.20
C GLY A 203 4.09 16.50 -17.33
N GLN A 204 3.20 16.11 -18.25
CA GLN A 204 1.91 16.77 -18.44
C GLN A 204 0.87 16.21 -17.47
N VAL A 205 0.11 17.09 -16.82
CA VAL A 205 -0.92 16.74 -15.85
C VAL A 205 -2.31 16.85 -16.48
N GLY A 206 -3.03 15.73 -16.53
CA GLY A 206 -4.43 15.67 -16.94
C GLY A 206 -5.36 15.45 -15.75
N ILE A 207 -6.38 16.28 -15.58
CA ILE A 207 -7.50 16.05 -14.66
C ILE A 207 -8.75 15.75 -15.48
N GLY A 208 -9.34 14.56 -15.32
CA GLY A 208 -10.45 14.09 -16.14
C GLY A 208 -10.07 13.69 -17.58
N THR A 209 -8.79 13.75 -17.93
CA THR A 209 -8.23 13.30 -19.22
C THR A 209 -6.94 12.51 -18.99
N THR A 210 -6.66 11.55 -19.87
CA THR A 210 -5.44 10.72 -19.85
C THR A 210 -4.43 11.11 -20.92
N ASN A 211 -4.80 12.01 -21.84
CA ASN A 211 -3.95 12.46 -22.94
C ASN A 211 -3.96 13.99 -23.03
N PRO A 212 -3.38 14.68 -22.02
CA PRO A 212 -3.33 16.13 -22.00
C PRO A 212 -2.52 16.67 -23.20
N ALA A 213 -3.00 17.72 -23.85
CA ALA A 213 -2.33 18.40 -24.97
C ALA A 213 -1.42 19.56 -24.51
N ARG A 214 -1.35 19.79 -23.19
CA ARG A 214 -0.66 20.90 -22.50
C ARG A 214 -0.11 20.40 -21.16
N ASP A 215 0.77 21.18 -20.54
CA ASP A 215 1.39 20.83 -19.26
C ASP A 215 0.37 20.64 -18.13
N LEU A 216 -0.77 21.35 -18.18
CA LEU A 216 -1.95 21.10 -17.38
C LEU A 216 -3.19 21.16 -18.27
N GLU A 217 -4.00 20.11 -18.26
CA GLU A 217 -5.31 20.06 -18.91
C GLU A 217 -6.38 19.55 -17.94
N ILE A 218 -7.48 20.29 -17.82
CA ILE A 218 -8.65 19.90 -17.04
C ILE A 218 -9.81 19.68 -18.01
N ALA A 219 -10.24 18.43 -18.17
CA ALA A 219 -11.41 18.08 -18.95
C ALA A 219 -12.67 18.28 -18.11
N GLY A 220 -13.17 19.52 -18.10
CA GLY A 220 -14.34 19.92 -17.33
C GLY A 220 -14.23 21.36 -16.83
N GLY A 221 -14.96 21.67 -15.76
CA GLY A 221 -14.85 22.95 -15.07
C GLY A 221 -13.77 22.95 -13.99
N PHE A 222 -13.23 24.13 -13.69
CA PHE A 222 -12.33 24.39 -12.57
C PHE A 222 -12.90 25.56 -11.76
N GLN A 223 -12.88 25.44 -10.43
CA GLN A 223 -13.36 26.47 -9.51
C GLN A 223 -12.27 26.78 -8.49
N VAL A 224 -11.95 28.07 -8.32
CA VAL A 224 -11.16 28.57 -7.19
C VAL A 224 -12.13 29.16 -6.17
N SER A 225 -12.09 28.66 -4.95
CA SER A 225 -12.86 29.20 -3.84
C SER A 225 -11.98 29.26 -2.59
N ASN A 226 -12.20 30.29 -1.76
CA ASN A 226 -11.49 30.47 -0.50
C ASN A 226 -12.53 30.79 0.58
N ALA A 227 -12.50 30.03 1.67
CA ALA A 227 -13.46 30.19 2.76
C ALA A 227 -13.14 31.36 3.70
N ALA A 228 -11.88 31.86 3.70
CA ALA A 228 -11.38 32.81 4.68
C ALA A 228 -10.77 34.09 4.06
N GLY A 229 -10.91 34.31 2.75
CA GLY A 229 -10.31 35.45 2.05
C GLY A 229 -10.63 35.48 0.56
N ALA A 230 -9.81 36.19 -0.22
CA ALA A 230 -9.94 36.26 -1.67
C ALA A 230 -9.49 34.93 -2.32
N ALA A 231 -10.17 34.57 -3.41
CA ALA A 231 -9.84 33.47 -4.29
C ALA A 231 -9.29 34.07 -5.60
N ASP A 232 -7.98 34.06 -5.76
CA ASP A 232 -7.32 34.71 -6.89
C ASP A 232 -6.76 33.68 -7.88
N ILE A 233 -6.84 34.02 -9.17
CA ILE A 233 -6.07 33.37 -10.22
C ILE A 233 -5.07 34.41 -10.73
N VAL A 234 -3.78 34.16 -10.50
CA VAL A 234 -2.69 35.05 -10.92
C VAL A 234 -2.01 34.46 -12.14
N PHE A 235 -1.78 35.30 -13.15
CA PHE A 235 -1.10 34.94 -14.38
C PHE A 235 0.17 35.79 -14.53
N ASP A 236 1.33 35.22 -14.19
CA ASP A 236 2.63 35.90 -14.25
C ASP A 236 3.47 35.41 -15.43
N GLY A 237 3.90 36.34 -16.28
CA GLY A 237 4.88 36.06 -17.34
C GLY A 237 6.30 36.38 -16.87
N THR A 238 7.19 35.39 -16.82
CA THR A 238 8.56 35.56 -16.29
C THR A 238 9.58 36.07 -17.32
N THR A 239 9.19 36.17 -18.60
CA THR A 239 10.11 36.45 -19.73
C THR A 239 9.76 37.70 -20.54
N GLY A 240 8.99 38.65 -19.95
CA GLY A 240 8.59 39.88 -20.65
C GLY A 240 7.49 39.67 -21.70
N VAL A 241 6.90 38.48 -21.76
CA VAL A 241 5.67 38.18 -22.48
C VAL A 241 4.52 38.31 -21.50
N GLY A 242 3.54 39.17 -21.79
CA GLY A 242 2.34 39.31 -20.96
C GLY A 242 1.58 37.99 -20.87
N ALA A 243 1.03 37.68 -19.70
CA ALA A 243 0.13 36.54 -19.58
C ALA A 243 -1.23 36.90 -20.18
N ASN A 244 -1.75 36.05 -21.06
CA ASN A 244 -3.02 36.28 -21.74
C ASN A 244 -4.08 35.36 -21.15
N ILE A 245 -5.23 35.91 -20.80
CA ILE A 245 -6.44 35.13 -20.53
C ILE A 245 -7.18 34.99 -21.86
N GLN A 246 -7.23 33.77 -22.42
CA GLN A 246 -7.94 33.49 -23.67
C GLN A 246 -9.23 32.73 -23.37
N PHE A 247 -10.36 33.29 -23.77
CA PHE A 247 -11.66 32.63 -23.76
C PHE A 247 -11.94 32.09 -25.17
N ARG A 248 -11.98 30.77 -25.34
CA ARG A 248 -12.20 30.11 -26.64
C ARG A 248 -13.44 29.22 -26.55
N SER A 249 -14.45 29.51 -27.37
CA SER A 249 -15.65 28.67 -27.51
C SER A 249 -15.52 27.82 -28.78
N GLY A 250 -15.55 26.48 -28.64
CA GLY A 250 -15.33 25.54 -29.77
C GLY A 250 -16.50 25.46 -30.75
N THR A 251 -17.67 25.94 -30.35
CA THR A 251 -18.90 26.09 -31.13
C THR A 251 -19.63 27.27 -30.51
N ASN A 252 -20.02 28.30 -31.28
CA ASN A 252 -20.79 29.48 -30.83
C ASN A 252 -21.69 29.23 -29.62
N LEU A 253 -21.11 29.33 -28.42
CA LEU A 253 -21.77 29.29 -27.13
C LEU A 253 -21.19 30.49 -26.42
N ASP A 254 -21.92 31.60 -26.46
CA ASP A 254 -22.34 32.50 -25.38
C ASP A 254 -21.45 32.62 -24.12
N GLY A 255 -20.15 32.35 -24.23
CA GLY A 255 -19.20 32.52 -23.16
C GLY A 255 -18.80 33.98 -23.07
N ASN A 256 -19.60 34.76 -22.35
CA ASN A 256 -19.24 36.11 -21.96
C ASN A 256 -17.94 36.08 -21.13
N PHE A 257 -17.05 37.05 -21.32
CA PHE A 257 -16.09 37.37 -20.27
C PHE A 257 -16.79 38.24 -19.25
N GLU A 258 -17.10 37.66 -18.10
CA GLU A 258 -17.87 38.29 -17.04
C GLU A 258 -16.98 38.57 -15.82
N ILE A 259 -16.98 39.80 -15.34
CA ILE A 259 -16.44 40.17 -14.02
C ILE A 259 -17.62 40.50 -13.11
N ASP A 260 -18.02 39.53 -12.29
CA ASP A 260 -18.99 39.70 -11.22
C ASP A 260 -18.25 40.02 -9.91
N LEU A 261 -18.43 41.25 -9.43
CA LEU A 261 -17.83 41.73 -8.18
C LEU A 261 -18.74 41.47 -6.97
N VAL A 262 -19.98 41.01 -7.16
CA VAL A 262 -21.01 40.92 -6.10
C VAL A 262 -21.81 39.61 -6.17
N GLY A 263 -21.19 38.50 -6.57
CA GLY A 263 -21.75 37.14 -6.41
C GLY A 263 -23.18 36.94 -6.92
N ASN A 264 -23.62 37.75 -7.87
CA ASN A 264 -24.90 37.64 -8.55
C ASN A 264 -24.65 37.62 -10.05
N ALA A 265 -24.51 36.41 -10.60
CA ALA A 265 -24.35 36.15 -12.03
C ALA A 265 -25.51 36.67 -12.92
N ASN A 266 -26.55 37.27 -12.32
CA ASN A 266 -27.62 37.94 -13.05
C ASN A 266 -27.38 39.45 -13.22
N ASP A 267 -26.33 40.03 -12.62
CA ASP A 267 -26.05 41.47 -12.69
C ASP A 267 -24.53 41.79 -12.67
N PRO A 268 -23.76 41.30 -13.65
CA PRO A 268 -22.31 41.54 -13.70
C PRO A 268 -21.93 43.00 -13.95
N TYR A 269 -20.78 43.41 -13.40
CA TYR A 269 -20.30 44.79 -13.53
C TYR A 269 -19.68 45.07 -14.90
N PHE A 270 -19.04 44.05 -15.49
CA PHE A 270 -18.40 44.13 -16.80
C PHE A 270 -18.62 42.82 -17.56
N VAL A 271 -19.15 42.93 -18.77
CA VAL A 271 -19.38 41.81 -19.69
C VAL A 271 -18.82 42.15 -21.06
N VAL A 272 -18.04 41.24 -21.63
CA VAL A 272 -17.78 41.22 -23.08
C VAL A 272 -18.58 40.10 -23.69
N THR A 273 -19.52 40.43 -24.58
CA THR A 273 -20.41 39.46 -25.21
C THR A 273 -19.73 38.77 -26.41
N PRO A 274 -20.23 37.61 -26.88
CA PRO A 274 -19.76 36.97 -28.12
C PRO A 274 -19.88 37.85 -29.37
N ALA A 275 -20.78 38.85 -29.36
CA ALA A 275 -20.91 39.83 -30.44
C ALA A 275 -19.77 40.86 -30.45
N GLY A 276 -18.95 40.89 -29.38
CA GLY A 276 -17.87 41.85 -29.18
C GLY A 276 -18.32 43.13 -28.48
N ASP A 277 -19.58 43.20 -28.05
CA ASP A 277 -20.09 44.33 -27.28
C ASP A 277 -19.49 44.33 -25.87
N VAL A 278 -19.20 45.52 -25.35
CA VAL A 278 -18.73 45.74 -23.97
C VAL A 278 -19.87 46.38 -23.18
N GLU A 279 -20.44 45.61 -22.25
CA GLU A 279 -21.47 46.08 -21.33
C GLU A 279 -20.84 46.38 -19.98
N ILE A 280 -21.08 47.59 -19.47
CA ILE A 280 -20.61 48.03 -18.14
C ILE A 280 -21.84 48.43 -17.34
N ASN A 281 -22.14 47.69 -16.28
CA ASN A 281 -23.25 48.00 -15.38
C ASN A 281 -22.76 48.95 -14.27
N GLY A 282 -22.33 50.14 -14.69
CA GLY A 282 -21.67 51.12 -13.84
C GLY A 282 -21.04 52.27 -14.63
N THR A 283 -20.26 53.12 -13.94
CA THR A 283 -19.58 54.25 -14.57
C THR A 283 -18.23 53.82 -15.15
N LEU A 284 -18.00 54.08 -16.44
CA LEU A 284 -16.68 53.97 -17.06
C LEU A 284 -15.85 55.23 -16.72
N SER A 285 -14.82 55.09 -15.87
CA SER A 285 -13.91 56.20 -15.54
C SER A 285 -12.58 56.06 -16.28
N VAL A 286 -12.24 57.04 -17.11
CA VAL A 286 -10.94 57.14 -17.79
C VAL A 286 -10.09 58.14 -17.02
N LYS A 287 -8.93 57.71 -16.51
CA LYS A 287 -7.98 58.59 -15.80
C LYS A 287 -6.75 58.83 -16.67
N ASP A 288 -6.43 60.08 -16.95
CA ASP A 288 -5.12 60.47 -17.45
C ASP A 288 -4.18 60.70 -16.26
N ALA A 289 -2.92 60.30 -16.41
CA ALA A 289 -1.92 60.40 -15.35
C ALA A 289 -1.39 61.85 -15.25
N GLY A 290 -2.19 62.78 -14.70
CA GLY A 290 -1.65 64.11 -14.37
C GLY A 290 -2.60 65.25 -13.99
N GLU A 291 -3.88 65.27 -14.36
CA GLU A 291 -4.79 66.41 -14.14
C GLU A 291 -6.26 65.93 -13.95
N PRO A 292 -7.21 66.74 -13.43
CA PRO A 292 -8.40 66.22 -12.75
C PRO A 292 -9.31 65.45 -13.71
N VAL A 293 -9.85 64.34 -13.19
CA VAL A 293 -10.83 63.43 -13.81
C VAL A 293 -11.82 64.15 -14.73
N ALA A 294 -11.56 64.12 -16.03
CA ALA A 294 -12.56 64.42 -17.04
C ALA A 294 -13.51 63.22 -17.16
N GLU A 295 -14.80 63.44 -16.90
CA GLU A 295 -15.84 62.44 -17.10
C GLU A 295 -16.18 62.41 -18.60
N VAL A 296 -15.97 61.27 -19.25
CA VAL A 296 -16.41 61.06 -20.64
C VAL A 296 -17.84 60.54 -20.58
N GLN A 297 -18.80 61.41 -20.86
CA GLN A 297 -20.20 61.01 -20.99
C GLN A 297 -20.47 60.58 -22.44
N VAL A 298 -20.98 59.36 -22.61
CA VAL A 298 -21.39 58.83 -23.92
C VAL A 298 -22.90 58.94 -24.00
N GLU A 299 -23.39 59.83 -24.88
CA GLU A 299 -24.82 60.05 -25.09
C GLU A 299 -25.22 59.64 -26.51
N TYR A 300 -26.35 58.96 -26.65
CA TYR A 300 -26.94 58.69 -27.96
C TYR A 300 -27.73 59.91 -28.43
N VAL A 301 -27.22 60.58 -29.47
CA VAL A 301 -27.92 61.72 -30.08
C VAL A 301 -28.78 61.20 -31.21
N ALA A 302 -30.10 61.15 -30.98
CA ALA A 302 -31.07 60.61 -31.93
C ALA A 302 -31.45 61.59 -33.06
N ASP A 303 -31.27 62.90 -32.86
CA ASP A 303 -31.66 63.95 -33.81
C ASP A 303 -30.44 64.65 -34.42
N GLY A 304 -30.28 64.55 -35.75
CA GLY A 304 -29.22 65.21 -36.51
C GLY A 304 -28.93 64.57 -37.87
N THR A 305 -28.04 65.17 -38.67
CA THR A 305 -27.58 64.62 -39.96
C THR A 305 -26.76 63.33 -39.82
N ASN A 306 -26.26 63.03 -38.62
CA ASN A 306 -25.58 61.78 -38.26
C ASN A 306 -26.03 61.34 -36.86
N PRO A 307 -27.09 60.54 -36.70
CA PRO A 307 -27.44 59.96 -35.40
C PRO A 307 -26.37 58.95 -34.96
N GLY A 308 -26.05 58.93 -33.67
CA GLY A 308 -25.04 58.03 -33.13
C GLY A 308 -24.67 58.32 -31.68
N TYR A 309 -23.79 57.49 -31.13
CA TYR A 309 -23.19 57.72 -29.81
C TYR A 309 -22.05 58.73 -29.92
N TYR A 310 -22.13 59.79 -29.14
CA TYR A 310 -21.11 60.83 -29.09
C TYR A 310 -20.49 60.85 -27.69
N ALA A 311 -19.16 60.82 -27.64
CA ALA A 311 -18.41 61.08 -26.42
C ALA A 311 -18.26 62.60 -26.28
N THR A 312 -18.88 63.17 -25.26
CA THR A 312 -18.68 64.59 -24.92
C THR A 312 -17.64 64.70 -23.81
N TYR A 313 -16.72 65.64 -24.00
CA TYR A 313 -15.74 66.01 -22.98
C TYR A 313 -16.37 67.11 -22.13
N ALA A 314 -16.70 66.80 -20.88
CA ALA A 314 -17.05 67.80 -19.88
C ALA A 314 -15.77 68.18 -19.11
N PRO A 315 -15.20 69.39 -19.31
CA PRO A 315 -14.09 69.90 -18.51
C PRO A 315 -14.46 70.08 -17.03
#